data_AF-A0A7I9UVH4-F1
#
_entry.id   AF-A0A7I9UVH4-F1
#
_cell.length_a   1.000
_cell.length_b   1.000
_cell.length_c   1.000
_cell.angle_alpha   90.00
_cell.angle_beta   90.00
_cell.angle_gamma   90.00
#
_symmetry.space_group_name_H-M   'P 1'
#
loop_
_entity.id
_entity.type
_entity.pdbx_description
1 polymer ?
#
loop_
_entity_poly.entity_id
_entity_poly.type
_entity_poly.pdbx_seq_one_letter_code
_entity_poly.pdbx_strand_id
1 'polypeptide(L)'
;MHSNANIGRGKIVGVSDQSQPRDPDSADLSDDVSALPDDIDALRGEIDRLDAIILAAIKRRSAVSKKIGAARMASGGPRLVHSREVKVLDRFADLGQEGHTLAMLLLRLGRGPLGR
;
A
#
# COMPACT_ATOMS: atom_id res chain seq x y z
N MET A 1 -27.62 -47.70 22.55
CA MET A 1 -26.33 -47.09 22.95
C MET A 1 -25.77 -46.39 21.72
N HIS A 2 -26.11 -45.11 21.52
CA HIS A 2 -25.73 -44.34 20.34
C HIS A 2 -24.48 -43.54 20.68
N SER A 3 -23.32 -43.97 20.17
CA SER A 3 -22.05 -43.26 20.33
C SER A 3 -21.89 -42.25 19.21
N ASN A 4 -21.80 -40.97 19.58
CA ASN A 4 -21.69 -39.82 18.71
C ASN A 4 -20.25 -39.32 18.80
N ALA A 5 -19.44 -39.55 17.76
CA ALA A 5 -18.06 -39.09 17.70
C ALA A 5 -17.94 -37.93 16.70
N ASN A 6 -18.08 -36.72 17.23
CA ASN A 6 -17.88 -35.45 16.53
C ASN A 6 -16.38 -35.13 16.46
N ILE A 7 -15.75 -35.39 15.31
CA ILE A 7 -14.33 -35.11 15.09
C ILE A 7 -14.16 -33.66 14.62
N GLY A 8 -13.68 -32.82 15.55
CA GLY A 8 -12.51 -31.98 15.33
C GLY A 8 -12.60 -30.90 14.24
N ARG A 9 -13.16 -29.76 14.61
CA ARG A 9 -12.98 -28.46 13.94
C ARG A 9 -11.49 -28.12 13.77
N GLY A 10 -10.98 -28.23 12.55
CA GLY A 10 -9.78 -27.50 12.11
C GLY A 10 -10.13 -26.03 11.95
N LYS A 11 -10.06 -25.25 13.03
CA LYS A 11 -10.24 -23.80 13.04
C LYS A 11 -9.12 -23.19 12.21
N ILE A 12 -9.41 -22.89 10.94
CA ILE A 12 -8.57 -22.08 10.07
C ILE A 12 -8.33 -20.77 10.82
N VAL A 13 -7.09 -20.57 11.27
CA VAL A 13 -6.70 -19.33 11.94
C VAL A 13 -6.90 -18.23 10.91
N GLY A 14 -7.95 -17.43 11.09
CA GLY A 14 -8.20 -16.25 10.30
C GLY A 14 -6.98 -15.36 10.40
N VAL A 15 -6.22 -15.26 9.31
CA VAL A 15 -5.21 -14.22 9.13
C VAL A 15 -5.96 -12.92 9.31
N SER A 16 -5.74 -12.31 10.46
CA SER A 16 -6.36 -11.06 10.87
C SER A 16 -6.12 -10.04 9.76
N ASP A 17 -7.21 -9.50 9.25
CA ASP A 17 -7.23 -8.41 8.29
C ASP A 17 -6.53 -7.19 8.90
N GLN A 18 -5.21 -7.07 8.68
CA GLN A 18 -4.43 -5.88 9.03
C GLN A 18 -4.48 -4.83 7.91
N SER A 19 -5.55 -4.81 7.10
CA SER A 19 -5.74 -3.85 6.01
C SER A 19 -6.45 -2.59 6.45
N GLN A 20 -6.51 -2.26 7.74
CA GLN A 20 -7.06 -0.96 8.10
C GLN A 20 -6.06 0.12 7.68
N PRO A 21 -6.44 1.05 6.78
CA PRO A 21 -5.63 2.22 6.54
C PRO A 21 -5.41 2.87 7.91
N ARG A 22 -4.16 3.19 8.26
CA ARG A 22 -3.96 4.15 9.34
C ARG A 22 -4.71 5.40 8.92
N ASP A 23 -5.61 5.83 9.78
CA ASP A 23 -6.46 6.99 9.57
C ASP A 23 -5.59 8.18 9.09
N PRO A 24 -5.80 8.72 7.86
CA PRO A 24 -5.01 9.83 7.37
C PRO A 24 -5.10 11.06 8.29
N ASP A 25 -6.22 11.21 9.02
CA ASP A 25 -6.42 12.31 9.96
C ASP A 25 -5.44 12.21 11.14
N SER A 26 -5.12 10.99 11.59
CA SER A 26 -4.12 10.77 12.65
C SER A 26 -2.70 11.14 12.23
N ALA A 27 -2.45 11.29 10.93
CA ALA A 27 -1.17 11.67 10.35
C ALA A 27 -1.13 13.13 9.89
N ASP A 28 -2.19 13.92 10.15
CA ASP A 28 -2.32 15.29 9.65
C ASP A 28 -2.23 15.35 8.11
N LEU A 29 -2.99 14.47 7.44
CA LEU A 29 -3.06 14.32 5.99
C LEU A 29 -4.50 14.40 5.46
N SER A 30 -5.41 15.02 6.23
CA SER A 30 -6.79 15.26 5.81
C SER A 30 -6.83 16.16 4.58
N ASP A 31 -7.83 15.98 3.71
CA ASP A 31 -8.04 16.84 2.54
C ASP A 31 -8.86 18.11 2.87
N ASP A 32 -9.40 18.21 4.09
CA ASP A 32 -9.99 19.45 4.61
C ASP A 32 -8.90 20.46 4.99
N VAL A 33 -8.75 21.46 4.12
CA VAL A 33 -7.78 22.55 4.28
C VAL A 33 -8.37 23.80 4.96
N SER A 34 -9.60 23.76 5.47
CA SER A 34 -10.30 24.92 6.04
C SER A 34 -9.61 25.51 7.28
N ALA A 35 -8.77 24.74 7.95
CA ALA A 35 -7.97 25.18 9.09
C ALA A 35 -6.65 25.89 8.70
N LEU A 36 -6.25 25.84 7.43
CA LEU A 36 -5.03 26.49 6.94
C LEU A 36 -5.29 27.99 6.68
N PRO A 37 -4.29 28.86 6.89
CA PRO A 37 -4.41 30.28 6.53
C PRO A 37 -4.42 30.45 5.01
N ASP A 38 -5.10 31.49 4.52
CA ASP A 38 -5.11 31.89 3.10
C ASP A 38 -3.79 32.52 2.61
N ASP A 39 -2.71 32.38 3.38
CA ASP A 39 -1.37 32.90 3.05
C ASP A 39 -0.62 31.95 2.12
N ILE A 40 -0.15 32.47 0.97
CA ILE A 40 0.49 31.65 -0.07
C ILE A 40 1.78 30.99 0.41
N ASP A 41 2.57 31.68 1.24
CA ASP A 41 3.84 31.13 1.71
C ASP A 41 3.62 30.03 2.75
N ALA A 42 2.61 30.17 3.63
CA ALA A 42 2.16 29.11 4.51
C ALA A 42 1.65 27.88 3.75
N LEU A 43 0.83 28.06 2.71
CA LEU A 43 0.32 26.97 1.87
C LEU A 43 1.46 26.26 1.11
N ARG A 44 2.47 26.99 0.64
CA ARG A 44 3.67 26.39 0.03
C ARG A 44 4.49 25.58 1.01
N GLY A 45 4.67 26.10 2.23
CA GLY A 45 5.34 25.36 3.31
C GLY A 45 4.62 24.05 3.63
N GLU A 46 3.29 24.04 3.53
CA GLU A 46 2.49 22.84 3.70
C GLU A 46 2.67 21.83 2.54
N ILE A 47 2.74 22.30 1.30
CA ILE A 47 3.10 21.44 0.14
C ILE A 47 4.50 20.84 0.31
N ASP A 48 5.49 21.63 0.74
CA ASP A 48 6.85 21.14 0.96
C ASP A 48 6.89 20.05 2.04
N ARG A 49 6.10 20.20 3.11
CA ARG A 49 5.91 19.18 4.16
C ARG A 49 5.33 17.89 3.57
N LEU A 50 4.25 18.00 2.81
CA LEU A 50 3.58 16.86 2.16
C LEU A 50 4.52 16.15 1.17
N ASP A 51 5.27 16.90 0.36
CA ASP A 51 6.24 16.34 -0.59
C ASP A 51 7.37 15.57 0.12
N ALA A 52 7.86 16.07 1.25
CA ALA A 52 8.83 15.35 2.08
C ALA A 52 8.26 14.02 2.60
N ILE A 53 6.99 14.01 3.04
CA ILE A 53 6.28 12.81 3.49
C ILE A 53 6.09 11.82 2.33
N ILE A 54 5.61 12.28 1.18
CA ILE A 54 5.42 11.47 -0.03
C ILE A 54 6.75 10.83 -0.45
N LEU A 55 7.83 11.61 -0.52
CA LEU A 55 9.15 11.11 -0.89
C LEU A 55 9.65 10.04 0.08
N ALA A 56 9.53 10.27 1.39
CA ALA A 56 9.91 9.30 2.41
C ALA A 56 9.07 8.00 2.30
N ALA A 57 7.76 8.13 2.13
CA ALA A 57 6.84 7.01 1.97
C ALA A 57 7.17 6.18 0.71
N ILE A 58 7.44 6.83 -0.42
CA ILE A 58 7.80 6.16 -1.69
C ILE A 58 9.12 5.41 -1.54
N LYS A 59 10.15 6.03 -0.93
CA LYS A 59 11.44 5.36 -0.67
C LYS A 59 11.25 4.12 0.19
N ARG A 60 10.49 4.24 1.29
CA ARG A 60 10.20 3.12 2.20
C ARG A 60 9.40 2.01 1.49
N ARG A 61 8.33 2.37 0.79
CA ARG A 61 7.49 1.43 0.02
C ARG A 61 8.32 0.66 -1.02
N SER A 62 9.23 1.34 -1.71
CA SER A 62 10.11 0.73 -2.70
C SER A 62 11.07 -0.27 -2.07
N ALA A 63 11.69 0.07 -0.93
CA ALA A 63 12.55 -0.85 -0.19
C ALA A 63 11.80 -2.09 0.31
N VAL A 64 10.59 -1.91 0.86
CA VAL A 64 9.72 -3.02 1.30
C VAL A 64 9.34 -3.91 0.12
N SER A 65 8.96 -3.33 -1.03
CA SER A 65 8.60 -4.09 -2.23
C SER A 65 9.78 -4.93 -2.75
N LYS A 66 11.00 -4.38 -2.77
CA LYS A 66 12.22 -5.12 -3.10
C LYS A 66 12.46 -6.30 -2.15
N LYS A 67 12.32 -6.06 -0.84
CA LYS A 67 12.46 -7.12 0.19
C LYS A 67 11.44 -8.25 0.00
N ILE A 68 10.18 -7.91 -0.32
CA ILE A 68 9.13 -8.90 -0.63
C ILE A 68 9.52 -9.72 -1.87
N GLY A 69 9.98 -9.07 -2.94
CA GLY A 69 10.43 -9.76 -4.15
C GLY A 69 11.57 -10.73 -3.87
N ALA A 70 12.58 -10.30 -3.11
CA ALA A 70 13.70 -11.14 -2.70
C ALA A 70 13.26 -12.35 -1.86
N ALA A 71 12.37 -12.13 -0.88
CA ALA A 71 11.82 -13.21 -0.05
C ALA A 71 11.04 -14.24 -0.88
N ARG A 72 10.22 -13.79 -1.83
CA ARG A 72 9.49 -14.69 -2.75
C ARG A 72 10.42 -15.56 -3.57
N MET A 73 11.45 -14.94 -4.16
CA MET A 73 12.45 -15.66 -4.94
C MET A 73 13.22 -16.67 -4.09
N ALA A 74 13.58 -16.31 -2.85
CA ALA A 74 14.26 -17.23 -1.92
C ALA A 74 13.38 -18.44 -1.55
N SER A 75 12.06 -18.28 -1.55
CA SER A 75 11.09 -19.37 -1.34
C SER A 75 10.70 -20.12 -2.63
N GLY A 76 11.39 -19.89 -3.76
CA GLY A 76 11.10 -20.52 -5.06
C GLY A 76 9.81 -20.02 -5.74
N GLY A 77 9.20 -18.96 -5.21
CA GLY A 77 8.01 -18.34 -5.77
C GLY A 77 8.33 -17.32 -6.86
N PRO A 78 7.32 -16.91 -7.65
CA PRO A 78 7.51 -15.90 -8.69
C PRO A 78 7.85 -14.54 -8.06
N ARG A 79 8.76 -13.81 -8.72
CA ARG A 79 9.12 -12.44 -8.35
C ARG A 79 7.91 -11.50 -8.37
N LEU A 80 6.97 -11.74 -9.27
CA LEU A 80 5.80 -10.91 -9.55
C LEU A 80 4.51 -11.70 -9.33
N VAL A 81 3.47 -11.03 -8.83
CA VAL A 81 2.13 -11.62 -8.70
C VAL A 81 1.11 -10.64 -9.25
N HIS A 82 0.55 -10.99 -10.40
CA HIS A 82 -0.38 -10.14 -11.13
C HIS A 82 -1.56 -9.67 -10.25
N SER A 83 -2.19 -10.57 -9.50
CA SER A 83 -3.31 -10.22 -8.60
C SER A 83 -2.93 -9.23 -7.49
N ARG A 84 -1.65 -9.17 -7.08
CA ARG A 84 -1.16 -8.16 -6.12
C ARG A 84 -0.91 -6.82 -6.79
N GLU A 85 -0.57 -6.81 -8.07
CA GLU A 85 -0.34 -5.58 -8.83
C GLU A 85 -1.66 -4.91 -9.19
N VAL A 86 -2.68 -5.68 -9.56
CA VAL A 86 -4.04 -5.18 -9.77
C VAL A 86 -4.55 -4.51 -8.49
N LYS A 87 -4.38 -5.15 -7.31
CA LYS A 87 -4.68 -4.52 -6.01
C LYS A 87 -3.87 -3.26 -5.68
N VAL A 88 -2.78 -3.00 -6.37
CA VAL A 88 -2.06 -1.71 -6.26
C VAL A 88 -2.73 -0.69 -7.17
N LEU A 89 -3.05 -1.04 -8.41
CA LEU A 89 -3.79 -0.16 -9.33
C LEU A 89 -5.12 0.28 -8.72
N ASP A 90 -5.91 -0.68 -8.20
CA ASP A 90 -7.24 -0.41 -7.63
C ASP A 90 -7.18 0.60 -6.46
N ARG A 91 -6.10 0.57 -5.65
CA ARG A 91 -5.94 1.48 -4.50
C ARG A 91 -5.76 2.94 -4.91
N PHE A 92 -5.26 3.18 -6.12
CA PHE A 92 -5.06 4.53 -6.63
C PHE A 92 -6.13 4.93 -7.65
N ALA A 93 -7.15 4.09 -7.87
CA ALA A 93 -8.20 4.37 -8.86
C ALA A 93 -9.01 5.64 -8.54
N ASP A 94 -9.10 6.03 -7.27
CA ASP A 94 -9.79 7.26 -6.82
C ASP A 94 -9.13 8.54 -7.38
N LEU A 95 -7.85 8.46 -7.80
CA LEU A 95 -7.15 9.55 -8.49
C LEU A 95 -7.32 9.50 -10.03
N GLY A 96 -8.22 8.66 -10.54
CA GLY A 96 -8.49 8.51 -11.96
C GLY A 96 -7.29 8.03 -12.79
N GLN A 97 -7.11 8.63 -13.98
CA GLN A 97 -6.05 8.25 -14.91
C GLN A 97 -4.64 8.48 -14.32
N GLU A 98 -4.45 9.56 -13.57
CA GLU A 98 -3.17 9.86 -12.93
C GLU A 98 -2.85 8.89 -11.79
N GLY A 99 -3.88 8.40 -11.10
CA GLY A 99 -3.76 7.31 -10.12
C GLY A 99 -3.19 6.03 -10.70
N HIS A 100 -3.67 5.63 -11.88
CA HIS A 100 -3.12 4.49 -12.60
C HIS A 100 -1.64 4.70 -12.97
N THR A 101 -1.29 5.89 -13.48
CA THR A 101 0.10 6.26 -13.80
C THR A 101 1.00 6.20 -12.55
N LEU A 102 0.56 6.79 -11.44
CA LEU A 102 1.26 6.77 -10.16
C LEU A 102 1.48 5.33 -9.66
N ALA A 103 0.44 4.50 -9.66
CA ALA A 103 0.52 3.11 -9.25
C ALA A 103 1.54 2.32 -10.10
N MET A 104 1.57 2.56 -11.41
CA MET A 104 2.55 1.96 -12.32
C MET A 104 3.99 2.40 -12.02
N LEU A 105 4.21 3.69 -11.72
CA LEU A 105 5.53 4.20 -11.29
C LEU A 105 5.98 3.53 -9.99
N LEU A 106 5.09 3.45 -9.00
CA LEU A 106 5.35 2.82 -7.70
C LEU A 106 5.66 1.32 -7.83
N LEU A 107 5.01 0.62 -8.75
CA LEU A 107 5.31 -0.78 -9.05
C LEU A 107 6.70 -0.93 -9.68
N ARG A 108 7.05 -0.08 -10.65
CA ARG A 108 8.37 -0.07 -11.31
C ARG A 108 9.51 0.21 -10.33
N LEU A 109 9.35 1.16 -9.42
CA LEU A 109 10.35 1.49 -8.39
C LEU A 109 10.67 0.30 -7.46
N GLY A 110 9.64 -0.51 -7.14
CA GLY A 110 9.77 -1.66 -6.25
C GLY A 110 10.33 -2.91 -6.95
N ARG A 111 9.75 -3.31 -8.08
CA ARG A 111 10.05 -4.59 -8.72
C ARG A 111 10.93 -4.50 -9.97
N GLY A 112 11.23 -3.29 -10.44
CA GLY A 112 11.87 -3.06 -11.74
C GLY A 112 10.86 -3.04 -12.91
N PRO A 113 11.33 -2.72 -14.13
CA PRO A 113 10.49 -2.76 -15.33
C PRO A 113 10.07 -4.20 -15.68
N LEU A 114 8.94 -4.33 -16.38
CA LEU A 114 8.52 -5.60 -16.97
C LEU A 114 9.37 -5.90 -18.22
N GLY A 115 9.84 -7.14 -18.36
CA GLY A 115 10.44 -7.63 -19.61
C GLY A 115 11.92 -7.26 -19.86
N ARG A 116 12.81 -7.53 -18.90
CA ARG A 116 14.24 -7.72 -19.22
C ARG A 116 14.57 -9.21 -19.25
#